data_AF-A0A7X6TK97-F1
#
_entry.id   AF-A0A7X6TK97-F1
#
_cell.length_a   1.000
_cell.length_b   1.000
_cell.length_c   1.000
_cell.angle_alpha   90.00
_cell.angle_beta   90.00
_cell.angle_gamma   90.00
#
_symmetry.space_group_name_H-M   'P 1'
#
loop_
_entity.id
_entity.type
_entity.pdbx_description
1 polymer ?
#
loop_
_entity_poly.entity_id
_entity_poly.type
_entity_poly.pdbx_seq_one_letter_code
_entity_poly.pdbx_strand_id
1 'polypeptide(L)'
;IAVGGFIGVPGLMYIVGATSIVASATELVIAFVMGLGGTLIWAYYGMVDIRLVLLILAGSLFGVQLGAIGTTYVKEYMIKYVMATIMLIVAVSRFFALPKYLNQLQLISLQESWIGLMTTASFAIMCLALLIGASIILFSLFKARRLEKLSSVSV
;
A
#
# COMPACT_ATOMS: atom_id res chain seq x y z
N ILE A 1 0.85 0.47 7.92
CA ILE A 1 -0.01 -0.43 8.72
C ILE A 1 -0.75 -1.31 7.72
N ALA A 2 -0.43 -2.60 7.66
CA ALA A 2 -1.22 -3.55 6.87
C ALA A 2 -2.42 -3.96 7.72
N VAL A 3 -3.43 -3.10 7.71
CA VAL A 3 -4.78 -3.48 8.11
C VAL A 3 -5.16 -4.53 7.09
N GLY A 4 -5.56 -5.71 7.53
CA GLY A 4 -5.55 -6.92 6.73
C GLY A 4 -6.45 -6.93 5.50
N GLY A 5 -6.87 -5.80 4.93
CA GLY A 5 -7.86 -5.67 3.86
C GLY A 5 -7.65 -6.53 2.62
N PHE A 6 -6.43 -7.01 2.34
CA PHE A 6 -6.21 -8.05 1.32
C PHE A 6 -6.95 -9.37 1.64
N ILE A 7 -7.03 -9.72 2.93
CA ILE A 7 -7.77 -10.88 3.46
C ILE A 7 -9.10 -10.44 4.08
N GLY A 8 -9.11 -9.30 4.79
CA GLY A 8 -10.26 -8.75 5.50
C GLY A 8 -11.41 -8.36 4.58
N VAL A 9 -11.14 -7.62 3.48
CA VAL A 9 -12.20 -7.24 2.53
C VAL A 9 -12.81 -8.48 1.85
N PRO A 10 -12.03 -9.41 1.26
CA PRO A 10 -12.61 -10.63 0.70
C PRO A 10 -13.28 -11.52 1.76
N GLY A 11 -12.73 -11.60 2.97
CA GLY A 11 -13.33 -12.36 4.07
C GLY A 11 -14.72 -11.82 4.45
N LEU A 12 -14.85 -10.50 4.58
CA LEU A 12 -16.14 -9.86 4.85
C LEU A 12 -17.12 -10.06 3.68
N MET A 13 -16.65 -9.98 2.44
CA MET A 13 -17.52 -10.16 1.27
C MET A 13 -17.96 -11.61 1.07
N TYR A 14 -17.04 -12.57 1.11
CA TYR A 14 -17.31 -13.96 0.73
C TYR A 14 -17.72 -14.86 1.91
N ILE A 15 -17.23 -14.61 3.12
CA ILE A 15 -17.56 -15.43 4.30
C ILE A 15 -18.75 -14.84 5.04
N VAL A 16 -18.74 -13.53 5.28
CA VAL A 16 -19.80 -12.83 6.03
C VAL A 16 -20.95 -12.38 5.13
N GLY A 17 -20.73 -12.26 3.81
CA GLY A 17 -21.75 -11.81 2.86
C GLY A 17 -21.97 -10.29 2.87
N ALA A 18 -21.03 -9.51 3.40
CA ALA A 18 -21.12 -8.05 3.42
C ALA A 18 -20.97 -7.46 2.00
N THR A 19 -21.67 -6.37 1.72
CA THR A 19 -21.51 -5.66 0.45
C THR A 19 -20.13 -5.02 0.35
N SER A 20 -19.63 -4.81 -0.88
CA SER A 20 -18.30 -4.24 -1.13
C SER A 20 -18.10 -2.88 -0.44
N ILE A 21 -19.16 -2.06 -0.35
CA ILE A 21 -19.12 -0.75 0.31
C ILE A 21 -18.95 -0.92 1.83
N VAL A 22 -19.72 -1.81 2.45
CA VAL A 22 -19.64 -2.07 3.90
C VAL A 22 -18.29 -2.67 4.27
N ALA A 23 -17.80 -3.64 3.49
CA ALA A 23 -16.50 -4.25 3.71
C ALA A 23 -15.36 -3.21 3.65
N SER A 24 -15.33 -2.38 2.60
CA SER A 24 -14.30 -1.34 2.45
C SER A 24 -14.40 -0.24 3.52
N ALA A 25 -15.61 0.17 3.91
CA ALA A 25 -15.80 1.18 4.95
C ALA A 25 -15.33 0.66 6.32
N THR A 26 -15.64 -0.59 6.63
CA THR A 26 -15.25 -1.23 7.90
C THR A 26 -13.74 -1.30 8.03
N GLU A 27 -13.04 -1.73 6.98
CA GLU A 27 -11.57 -1.79 6.96
C GLU A 27 -10.92 -0.41 7.15
N LEU A 28 -11.51 0.65 6.58
CA LEU A 28 -11.02 2.02 6.78
C LEU A 28 -11.19 2.49 8.23
N VAL A 29 -12.31 2.15 8.87
CA VAL A 29 -12.52 2.49 10.29
C VAL A 29 -11.53 1.74 11.19
N ILE A 30 -11.33 0.44 10.95
CA ILE A 30 -10.34 -0.36 11.68
C ILE A 30 -8.94 0.24 11.51
N ALA A 31 -8.57 0.61 10.28
CA ALA A 31 -7.31 1.27 9.98
C ALA A 31 -7.07 2.52 10.82
N PHE A 32 -8.09 3.37 10.89
CA PHE A 32 -8.06 4.61 11.63
C PHE A 32 -7.90 4.36 13.13
N VAL A 33 -8.73 3.50 13.73
CA VAL A 33 -8.69 3.20 15.17
C VAL A 33 -7.36 2.57 15.57
N MET A 34 -6.86 1.60 14.79
CA MET A 34 -5.56 0.98 15.05
C MET A 34 -4.41 1.98 14.94
N GLY A 35 -4.43 2.86 13.93
CA GLY A 35 -3.42 3.90 13.77
C GLY A 35 -3.42 4.91 14.92
N LEU A 36 -4.60 5.35 15.34
CA LEU A 36 -4.77 6.29 16.45
C LEU A 36 -4.36 5.65 17.78
N GLY A 37 -4.86 4.46 18.08
CA GLY A 37 -4.51 3.72 19.30
C GLY A 37 -3.02 3.42 19.39
N GLY A 38 -2.41 2.95 18.29
CA GLY A 38 -0.97 2.73 18.22
C GLY A 38 -0.19 4.02 18.47
N THR A 39 -0.58 5.13 17.85
CA THR A 39 0.12 6.42 18.04
C THR A 39 0.01 6.91 19.49
N LEU A 40 -1.17 6.81 20.12
CA LEU A 40 -1.37 7.25 21.51
C LEU A 40 -0.57 6.41 22.50
N ILE A 41 -0.54 5.08 22.33
CA ILE A 41 0.24 4.19 23.20
C ILE A 41 1.73 4.51 23.09
N TRP A 42 2.25 4.69 21.87
CA TRP A 42 3.67 5.00 21.67
C TRP A 42 4.02 6.43 22.11
N ALA A 43 3.08 7.37 22.00
CA ALA A 43 3.22 8.72 22.53
C ALA A 43 3.30 8.72 24.06
N TYR A 44 2.52 7.86 24.74
CA TYR A 44 2.59 7.69 26.18
C TYR A 44 3.98 7.20 26.64
N TYR A 45 4.61 6.31 25.87
CA TYR A 45 5.99 5.86 26.11
C TYR A 45 7.07 6.84 25.64
N GLY A 46 6.71 8.03 25.15
CA GLY A 46 7.66 9.05 24.69
C GLY A 46 8.44 8.69 23.42
N MET A 47 8.00 7.67 22.66
CA MET A 47 8.69 7.17 21.46
C MET A 47 8.18 7.79 20.15
N VAL A 48 7.67 9.04 20.20
CA VAL A 48 7.10 9.73 19.03
C VAL A 48 7.91 10.97 18.67
N ASP A 49 8.65 10.87 17.57
CA ASP A 49 9.40 11.99 17.00
C ASP A 49 8.50 12.89 16.15
N ILE A 50 8.09 14.03 16.71
CA ILE A 50 7.17 14.96 16.03
C ILE A 50 7.68 15.46 14.68
N ARG A 51 9.01 15.62 14.52
CA ARG A 51 9.65 16.06 13.27
C ARG A 51 9.42 15.06 12.14
N LEU A 52 9.61 13.78 12.44
CA LEU A 52 9.43 12.71 11.46
C LEU A 52 7.94 12.51 11.14
N VAL A 53 7.08 12.60 12.15
CA VAL A 53 5.62 12.53 11.98
C VAL A 53 5.13 13.61 11.01
N LEU A 54 5.56 14.87 11.19
CA LEU A 54 5.16 15.97 10.30
C LEU A 54 5.62 15.75 8.85
N LEU A 55 6.84 15.22 8.65
CA LEU A 55 7.36 14.92 7.33
C LEU A 55 6.55 13.81 6.64
N ILE A 56 6.25 12.72 7.37
CA ILE A 56 5.44 11.61 6.85
C ILE A 56 4.01 12.06 6.59
N LEU A 57 3.43 12.89 7.47
CA LEU A 57 2.09 13.45 7.31
C LEU A 57 1.99 14.33 6.07
N ALA A 58 2.97 15.21 5.85
CA ALA A 58 3.01 16.06 4.66
C ALA A 58 3.06 15.23 3.37
N GLY A 59 3.91 14.20 3.33
CA GLY A 59 3.98 13.28 2.19
C GLY A 59 2.67 12.51 1.97
N SER A 60 2.03 12.06 3.04
CA SER A 60 0.75 11.33 2.99
C SER A 60 -0.39 12.22 2.50
N LEU A 61 -0.53 13.44 3.03
CA LEU A 61 -1.58 14.38 2.62
C LEU A 61 -1.49 14.72 1.13
N PHE A 62 -0.27 14.95 0.63
CA PHE A 62 -0.03 15.18 -0.78
C PHE A 62 -0.36 13.94 -1.63
N GLY A 63 0.09 12.76 -1.19
CA GLY A 63 -0.15 11.49 -1.89
C GLY A 63 -1.64 11.12 -1.97
N VAL A 64 -2.41 11.31 -0.90
CA VAL A 64 -3.85 11.00 -0.87
C VAL A 64 -4.62 11.91 -1.82
N GLN A 65 -4.28 13.19 -1.92
CA GLN A 65 -4.90 14.11 -2.87
C GLN A 65 -4.63 13.69 -4.31
N LEU A 66 -3.37 13.40 -4.65
CA LEU A 66 -3.02 12.88 -5.99
C LEU A 66 -3.73 11.56 -6.29
N GLY A 67 -3.86 10.67 -5.30
CA GLY A 67 -4.58 9.42 -5.42
C GLY A 67 -6.07 9.64 -5.71
N ALA A 68 -6.73 10.53 -4.97
CA ALA A 68 -8.14 10.88 -5.17
C ALA A 68 -8.39 11.52 -6.54
N ILE A 69 -7.47 12.37 -7.01
CA ILE A 69 -7.52 12.91 -8.37
C ILE A 69 -7.37 11.75 -9.37
N GLY A 70 -6.37 10.89 -9.20
CA GLY A 70 -6.11 9.76 -10.10
C GLY A 70 -7.30 8.83 -10.29
N THR A 71 -8.09 8.57 -9.24
CA THR A 71 -9.27 7.69 -9.34
C THR A 71 -10.44 8.33 -10.11
N THR A 72 -10.49 9.65 -10.25
CA THR A 72 -11.52 10.34 -11.05
C THR A 72 -11.21 10.36 -12.56
N TYR A 73 -9.94 10.38 -12.95
CA TYR A 73 -9.51 10.45 -14.35
C TYR A 73 -9.33 9.08 -15.02
N VAL A 74 -9.17 8.02 -14.23
CA VAL A 74 -8.82 6.69 -14.72
C VAL A 74 -10.01 5.75 -14.55
N LYS A 75 -10.27 4.93 -15.57
CA LYS A 75 -11.34 3.92 -15.53
C LYS A 75 -11.12 2.94 -14.39
N GLU A 76 -12.19 2.58 -13.69
CA GLU A 76 -12.16 1.74 -12.48
C GLU A 76 -11.45 0.40 -12.70
N TYR A 77 -11.66 -0.25 -13.85
CA TYR A 77 -11.00 -1.54 -14.15
C TYR A 77 -9.47 -1.41 -14.18
N MET A 78 -8.94 -0.31 -14.72
CA MET A 78 -7.51 -0.11 -14.86
C MET A 78 -6.87 0.10 -13.47
N ILE A 79 -7.56 0.80 -12.57
CA ILE A 79 -7.11 0.98 -11.18
C ILE A 79 -7.03 -0.37 -10.46
N LYS A 80 -8.03 -1.25 -10.64
CA LYS A 80 -8.03 -2.60 -10.07
C LYS A 80 -6.84 -3.43 -10.56
N TYR A 81 -6.50 -3.38 -11.85
CA TYR A 81 -5.32 -4.08 -12.38
C TYR A 81 -4.01 -3.56 -11.78
N VAL A 82 -3.84 -2.24 -11.70
CA VAL A 82 -2.63 -1.63 -11.13
C VAL A 82 -2.45 -2.04 -9.67
N MET A 83 -3.52 -1.94 -8.88
CA MET A 83 -3.51 -2.36 -7.48
C MET A 83 -3.18 -3.84 -7.34
N ALA A 84 -3.82 -4.71 -8.12
CA ALA A 84 -3.55 -6.15 -8.10
C ALA A 84 -2.08 -6.47 -8.43
N THR A 85 -1.52 -5.85 -9.47
CA THR A 85 -0.12 -6.06 -9.86
C THR A 85 0.86 -5.60 -8.78
N ILE A 86 0.69 -4.38 -8.24
CA ILE A 86 1.59 -3.86 -7.20
C ILE A 86 1.50 -4.73 -5.94
N MET A 87 0.29 -5.09 -5.51
CA MET A 87 0.08 -5.93 -4.33
C MET A 87 0.71 -7.31 -4.49
N LEU A 88 0.62 -7.92 -5.67
CA LEU A 88 1.24 -9.22 -5.94
C LEU A 88 2.77 -9.13 -5.88
N ILE A 89 3.37 -8.10 -6.47
CA ILE A 89 4.83 -7.88 -6.40
C ILE A 89 5.27 -7.68 -4.95
N VAL A 90 4.53 -6.91 -4.15
CA VAL A 90 4.84 -6.67 -2.74
C VAL A 90 4.66 -7.95 -1.90
N ALA A 91 3.64 -8.76 -2.18
CA ALA A 91 3.46 -10.05 -1.51
C ALA A 91 4.65 -10.99 -1.74
N VAL A 92 5.14 -11.05 -2.98
CA VAL A 92 6.36 -11.80 -3.34
C VAL A 92 7.58 -11.23 -2.60
N SER A 93 7.76 -9.90 -2.59
CA SER A 93 8.83 -9.25 -1.82
C SER A 93 8.78 -9.65 -0.33
N ARG A 94 7.58 -9.67 0.28
CA ARG A 94 7.44 -10.00 1.70
C ARG A 94 7.67 -11.48 2.00
N PHE A 95 7.33 -12.36 1.06
CA PHE A 95 7.66 -13.78 1.16
C PHE A 95 9.17 -14.00 1.29
N PHE A 96 9.99 -13.27 0.51
CA PHE A 96 11.45 -13.34 0.62
C PHE A 96 12.01 -12.71 1.92
N ALA A 97 11.29 -11.80 2.58
CA ALA A 97 11.70 -11.25 3.87
C ALA A 97 11.35 -12.18 5.06
N LEU A 98 10.45 -13.14 4.87
CA LEU A 98 9.92 -14.03 5.91
C LEU A 98 11.00 -14.91 6.58
N PRO A 99 11.96 -15.51 5.85
CA PRO A 99 13.01 -16.35 6.44
C PRO A 99 13.89 -15.64 7.47
N LYS A 100 14.12 -14.33 7.31
CA LYS A 100 14.84 -13.52 8.30
C LYS A 100 14.18 -13.57 9.67
N TYR A 101 12.85 -13.42 9.69
CA TYR A 101 12.09 -13.45 10.93
C TYR A 101 12.04 -14.86 11.52
N LEU A 102 11.85 -15.90 10.70
CA LEU A 102 11.84 -17.29 11.17
C LEU A 102 13.18 -17.72 11.80
N ASN A 103 14.29 -17.22 11.26
CA ASN A 103 15.62 -17.45 11.84
C ASN A 103 15.81 -16.70 13.17
N GLN A 104 15.31 -15.46 13.28
CA GLN A 104 15.31 -14.71 14.55
C GLN A 104 14.45 -15.38 15.63
N LEU A 105 13.38 -16.06 15.22
CA LEU A 105 12.49 -16.85 16.08
C LEU A 105 13.05 -18.25 16.41
N GLN A 106 14.28 -18.58 15.97
CA GLN A 106 14.93 -19.90 16.12
C GLN A 106 14.12 -21.09 15.58
N LEU A 107 13.15 -20.85 14.68
CA LEU A 107 12.33 -21.89 14.07
C LEU A 107 13.03 -22.59 12.91
N ILE A 108 14.01 -21.92 12.30
CA ILE A 108 14.82 -22.43 11.18
C ILE A 108 16.24 -21.92 11.39
N SER A 109 17.25 -22.74 11.13
CA SER A 109 18.67 -22.34 11.11
C SER A 109 19.14 -22.14 9.67
N LEU A 110 19.05 -20.91 9.18
CA LEU A 110 19.61 -20.53 7.88
C LEU A 110 20.92 -19.78 8.08
N GLN A 111 21.89 -20.06 7.22
CA GLN A 111 23.17 -19.35 7.21
C GLN A 111 22.95 -17.86 6.91
N GLU A 112 23.69 -16.99 7.61
CA GLU A 112 23.50 -15.53 7.54
C GLU A 112 23.65 -14.94 6.14
N SER A 113 24.47 -15.55 5.29
CA SER A 113 24.67 -15.16 3.89
C SER A 113 23.38 -15.28 3.06
N TRP A 114 22.63 -16.36 3.20
CA TRP A 114 21.37 -16.58 2.49
C TRP A 114 20.27 -15.62 2.96
N ILE A 115 20.27 -15.29 4.26
CA ILE A 115 19.34 -14.30 4.83
C ILE A 115 19.64 -12.90 4.28
N GLY A 116 20.92 -12.53 4.17
CA GLY A 116 21.36 -11.26 3.59
C GLY A 116 20.94 -11.10 2.12
N LEU A 117 21.14 -12.14 1.31
CA LEU A 117 20.73 -12.16 -0.09
C LEU A 117 19.21 -12.03 -0.25
N MET A 118 18.44 -12.81 0.50
CA MET A 118 16.98 -12.77 0.43
C MET A 118 16.40 -11.43 0.92
N THR A 119 16.99 -10.82 1.94
CA THR A 119 16.59 -9.50 2.41
C THR A 119 16.87 -8.41 1.37
N THR A 120 18.04 -8.48 0.71
CA THR A 120 18.42 -7.53 -0.34
C THR A 120 17.51 -7.68 -1.56
N ALA A 121 17.24 -8.92 -1.97
CA ALA A 121 16.30 -9.22 -3.05
C ALA A 121 14.88 -8.70 -2.72
N SER A 122 14.39 -8.93 -1.51
CA SER A 122 13.11 -8.40 -1.03
C SER A 122 13.05 -6.86 -1.14
N PHE A 123 14.09 -6.17 -0.70
CA PHE A 123 14.18 -4.71 -0.77
C PHE A 123 14.20 -4.21 -2.22
N ALA A 124 14.97 -4.85 -3.11
CA ALA A 124 15.02 -4.51 -4.52
C ALA A 124 13.65 -4.67 -5.20
N ILE A 125 12.95 -5.78 -4.93
CA ILE A 125 11.59 -6.02 -5.46
C ILE A 125 10.61 -4.95 -4.96
N MET A 126 10.73 -4.51 -3.71
CA MET A 126 9.91 -3.43 -3.15
C MET A 126 10.15 -2.09 -3.88
N CYS A 127 11.41 -1.73 -4.12
CA CYS A 127 11.76 -0.54 -4.90
C CYS A 127 11.19 -0.62 -6.33
N LEU A 128 11.31 -1.77 -6.99
CA LEU A 128 10.72 -1.98 -8.32
C LEU A 128 9.19 -1.84 -8.30
N ALA A 129 8.52 -2.40 -7.30
CA ALA A 129 7.07 -2.28 -7.14
C ALA A 129 6.63 -0.81 -7.05
N LEU A 130 7.38 -0.01 -6.29
CA LEU A 130 7.13 1.43 -6.14
C LEU A 130 7.31 2.18 -7.47
N LEU A 131 8.39 1.91 -8.19
CA LEU A 131 8.67 2.55 -9.48
C LEU A 131 7.62 2.20 -10.53
N ILE A 132 7.25 0.91 -10.62
CA ILE A 132 6.21 0.44 -11.54
C ILE A 132 4.87 1.12 -11.19
N GLY A 133 4.47 1.09 -9.92
CA GLY A 133 3.23 1.74 -9.48
C GLY A 133 3.19 3.23 -9.77
N ALA A 134 4.26 3.96 -9.43
CA ALA A 134 4.37 5.39 -9.69
C ALA A 134 4.31 5.69 -11.20
N SER A 135 5.04 4.92 -12.02
CA SER A 135 5.06 5.11 -13.47
C SER A 135 3.69 4.91 -14.12
N ILE A 136 2.93 3.88 -13.71
CA ILE A 136 1.61 3.60 -14.29
C ILE A 136 0.61 4.71 -13.92
N ILE A 137 0.64 5.18 -12.67
CA ILE A 137 -0.25 6.26 -12.21
C ILE A 137 0.10 7.58 -12.90
N LEU A 138 1.38 7.93 -13.02
CA LEU A 138 1.80 9.15 -13.73
C LEU A 138 1.37 9.08 -15.21
N PHE A 139 1.66 7.96 -15.87
CA PHE A 139 1.34 7.77 -17.28
C PHE A 139 -0.16 7.84 -17.55
N SER A 140 -0.98 7.22 -16.69
CA SER A 140 -2.44 7.25 -16.81
C SER A 140 -3.01 8.65 -16.64
N LEU A 141 -2.47 9.42 -15.68
CA LEU A 141 -2.86 10.80 -15.43
C LEU A 141 -2.46 11.74 -16.59
N PHE A 142 -1.24 11.60 -17.12
CA PHE A 142 -0.81 12.36 -18.31
C PHE A 142 -1.65 12.03 -19.54
N LYS A 143 -1.96 10.76 -19.77
CA LYS A 143 -2.81 10.32 -20.88
C LYS A 143 -4.24 10.87 -20.74
N ALA A 144 -4.84 10.79 -19.54
CA ALA A 144 -6.17 11.30 -19.28
C ALA A 144 -6.27 12.82 -19.50
N ARG A 145 -5.31 13.59 -18.98
CA ARG A 145 -5.25 15.05 -19.18
C ARG A 145 -5.09 15.46 -20.64
N ARG A 146 -4.35 14.69 -21.46
CA ARG A 146 -4.23 14.97 -22.89
C ARG A 146 -5.55 14.75 -23.63
N LEU A 147 -6.28 13.69 -23.29
CA LEU A 147 -7.56 13.36 -23.91
C LEU A 147 -8.63 14.41 -23.61
N GLU A 148 -8.69 14.92 -22.38
CA GLU A 148 -9.62 16.00 -21.99
C GLU A 148 -9.32 17.33 -22.71
N LYS A 149 -8.03 17.65 -22.89
CA LYS A 149 -7.61 18.83 -23.63
C LYS A 149 -7.91 18.75 -25.13
N LEU A 150 -8.00 17.54 -25.69
CA LEU A 150 -8.40 17.30 -27.07
C LEU A 150 -9.92 17.42 -27.26
N SER A 151 -10.73 16.95 -26.30
CA SER A 151 -12.20 17.05 -26.35
C SER A 151 -12.76 18.45 -26.07
N SER A 152 -12.01 19.31 -25.38
CA SER A 152 -12.39 20.71 -25.12
C SER A 152 -12.05 21.67 -26.26
N VAL A 153 -11.30 21.22 -27.28
CA VAL A 153 -10.93 22.01 -28.47
C VAL A 153 -11.79 21.65 -29.68
N SER A 154 -12.61 20.59 -29.60
CA SER A 154 -13.51 20.12 -30.65
C SER A 154 -14.98 20.56 -30.48
N VAL A 155 -15.25 21.54 -29.61
CA VAL A 155 -16.56 22.20 -29.43
C VAL A 155 -16.35 23.69 -29.67
#